data_AF-A0A543IZ63-F1
#
_entry.id   AF-A0A543IZ63-F1
#
_cell.length_a   1.000
_cell.length_b   1.000
_cell.length_c   1.000
_cell.angle_alpha   90.00
_cell.angle_beta   90.00
_cell.angle_gamma   90.00
#
_symmetry.space_group_name_H-M   'P 1'
#
loop_
_entity.id
_entity.type
_entity.pdbx_description
1 polymer ?
#
loop_
_entity_poly.entity_id
_entity_poly.type
_entity_poly.pdbx_seq_one_letter_code
_entity_poly.pdbx_strand_id
1 'polypeptide(L)'
;MRVRERRTGRLVLAAGLAAIVAGLAMGLATRVLMRLVGLAIGHEGEFTWPGTVAIAVLFMVLAVPAAATAAAPRAIRAAGRWLTAAVAGLGCARNGITDAQAVVLAEEGRMWLIAALIVAFGAAVVAFGRLAQHAALRLADRRPAT
;
A
#
# COMPACT_ATOMS: atom_id res chain seq x y z
N MET A 1 29.08 -18.74 13.08
CA MET A 1 28.14 -18.58 11.94
C MET A 1 26.66 -18.57 12.36
N ARG A 2 26.19 -19.48 13.22
CA ARG A 2 24.77 -19.63 13.61
C ARG A 2 24.04 -18.37 14.13
N VAL A 3 24.71 -17.45 14.81
CA VAL A 3 24.07 -16.23 15.38
C VAL A 3 23.71 -15.21 14.29
N ARG A 4 24.55 -15.06 13.26
CA ARG A 4 24.31 -14.10 12.16
C ARG A 4 23.20 -14.59 11.24
N GLU A 5 23.16 -15.90 10.95
CA GLU A 5 22.09 -16.54 10.17
C GLU A 5 20.73 -16.45 10.87
N ARG A 6 20.67 -16.72 12.19
CA ARG A 6 19.43 -16.55 12.97
C ARG A 6 18.93 -15.10 12.97
N ARG A 7 19.84 -14.12 13.02
CA ARG A 7 19.48 -12.70 12.97
C ARG A 7 18.95 -12.30 11.59
N THR A 8 19.59 -12.76 10.51
CA THR A 8 19.14 -12.50 9.14
C THR A 8 17.78 -13.15 8.88
N GLY A 9 17.59 -14.42 9.26
CA GLY A 9 16.31 -15.12 9.11
C GLY A 9 15.17 -14.42 9.84
N ARG A 10 15.42 -13.89 11.04
CA ARG A 10 14.43 -13.10 11.81
C ARG A 10 14.06 -11.80 11.11
N LEU A 11 15.04 -11.08 10.57
CA LEU A 11 14.78 -9.82 9.85
C LEU A 11 13.97 -10.06 8.57
N VAL A 12 14.26 -11.15 7.85
CA VAL A 12 13.50 -11.55 6.65
C VAL A 12 12.06 -11.92 7.02
N LEU A 13 11.86 -12.71 8.09
CA LEU A 13 10.52 -13.06 8.56
C LEU A 13 9.72 -11.81 9.00
N ALA A 14 10.34 -10.93 9.77
CA ALA A 14 9.71 -9.68 10.22
C ALA A 14 9.35 -8.76 9.03
N ALA A 15 10.23 -8.66 8.03
CA ALA A 15 9.96 -7.92 6.80
C ALA A 15 8.81 -8.54 5.99
N GLY A 16 8.76 -9.87 5.89
CA GLY A 16 7.66 -10.58 5.22
C GLY A 16 6.31 -10.35 5.92
N LEU A 17 6.25 -10.53 7.23
CA LEU A 17 5.03 -10.27 8.02
C LEU A 17 4.60 -8.80 7.94
N ALA A 18 5.56 -7.87 7.98
CA ALA A 18 5.27 -6.45 7.84
C ALA A 18 4.73 -6.10 6.45
N ALA A 19 5.26 -6.72 5.40
CA ALA A 19 4.76 -6.56 4.04
C ALA A 19 3.32 -7.07 3.90
N ILE A 20 3.00 -8.20 4.53
CA ILE A 20 1.63 -8.75 4.57
C ILE A 20 0.69 -7.77 5.27
N VAL A 21 1.03 -7.30 6.48
CA VAL A 21 0.20 -6.38 7.26
C VAL A 21 -0.02 -5.06 6.52
N ALA A 22 1.06 -4.48 6.00
CA ALA A 22 0.99 -3.22 5.28
C ALA A 22 0.22 -3.36 3.97
N GLY A 23 0.47 -4.45 3.24
CA GLY A 23 -0.19 -4.76 1.98
C GLY A 23 -1.69 -4.98 2.14
N LEU A 24 -2.11 -5.72 3.17
CA LEU A 24 -3.52 -5.90 3.50
C LEU A 24 -4.19 -4.57 3.85
N ALA A 25 -3.58 -3.79 4.74
CA ALA A 25 -4.14 -2.51 5.16
C ALA A 25 -4.30 -1.56 3.95
N MET A 26 -3.27 -1.47 3.11
CA MET A 26 -3.30 -0.61 1.93
C MET A 26 -4.26 -1.13 0.86
N GLY A 27 -4.27 -2.43 0.58
CA GLY A 27 -5.17 -3.03 -0.40
C GLY A 27 -6.64 -2.85 -0.02
N LEU A 28 -6.98 -3.02 1.26
CA LEU A 28 -8.33 -2.72 1.77
C LEU A 28 -8.66 -1.23 1.67
N ALA A 29 -7.75 -0.34 2.06
CA ALA A 29 -7.95 1.10 1.93
C ALA A 29 -8.17 1.52 0.47
N THR A 30 -7.35 1.01 -0.45
CA THR A 30 -7.52 1.23 -1.90
C THR A 30 -8.85 0.70 -2.41
N ARG A 31 -9.29 -0.47 -1.95
CA ARG A 31 -10.59 -1.03 -2.34
C ARG A 31 -11.74 -0.14 -1.88
N VAL A 32 -11.69 0.34 -0.64
CA VAL A 32 -12.68 1.29 -0.10
C VAL A 32 -12.67 2.59 -0.91
N LEU A 33 -11.50 3.15 -1.19
CA LEU A 33 -11.38 4.37 -1.97
C LEU A 33 -11.90 4.19 -3.41
N MET A 34 -11.61 3.08 -4.08
CA MET A 34 -12.20 2.74 -5.40
C MET A 34 -13.73 2.68 -5.34
N ARG A 35 -14.29 2.09 -4.27
CA ARG A 35 -15.76 2.04 -4.09
C ARG A 35 -16.34 3.44 -3.90
N LEU A 36 -15.69 4.30 -3.11
CA LEU A 36 -16.12 5.69 -2.92
C LEU A 36 -16.05 6.49 -4.23
N VAL A 37 -15.02 6.25 -5.06
CA VAL A 37 -14.91 6.85 -6.40
C VAL A 37 -16.06 6.39 -7.30
N GLY A 38 -16.37 5.09 -7.34
CA GLY A 38 -17.51 4.58 -8.11
C GLY A 38 -18.85 5.19 -7.69
N LEU A 39 -19.10 5.26 -6.38
CA LEU A 39 -20.30 5.93 -5.83
C LEU A 39 -20.35 7.41 -6.22
N ALA A 40 -19.22 8.12 -6.18
CA ALA A 40 -19.14 9.52 -6.59
C ALA A 40 -19.51 9.70 -8.08
N ILE A 41 -19.06 8.80 -8.95
CA ILE A 41 -19.32 8.84 -10.40
C ILE A 41 -20.72 8.32 -10.75
N GLY A 42 -21.46 7.75 -9.79
CA GLY A 42 -22.78 7.14 -10.04
C GLY A 42 -22.69 5.78 -10.73
N HIS A 43 -21.53 5.14 -10.67
CA HIS A 43 -21.30 3.80 -11.22
C HIS A 43 -21.10 2.82 -10.05
N GLU A 44 -22.09 1.96 -9.82
CA GLU A 44 -21.95 0.87 -8.86
C GLU A 44 -21.06 -0.23 -9.45
N GLY A 45 -19.74 -0.02 -9.44
CA GLY A 45 -18.80 -1.06 -9.86
C GLY A 45 -18.99 -2.35 -9.06
N GLU A 46 -18.97 -3.50 -9.73
CA GLU A 46 -19.21 -4.80 -9.11
C GLU A 46 -18.15 -5.13 -8.04
N PHE A 47 -18.62 -5.37 -6.82
CA PHE A 47 -17.74 -5.86 -5.76
C PHE A 47 -17.43 -7.34 -5.99
N THR A 48 -16.22 -7.63 -6.45
CA THR A 48 -15.73 -9.00 -6.60
C THR A 48 -14.70 -9.33 -5.52
N TRP A 49 -14.86 -10.49 -4.90
CA TRP A 49 -13.87 -11.07 -3.99
C TRP A 49 -12.53 -11.34 -4.69
N PRO A 50 -12.49 -11.95 -5.90
CA PRO A 50 -11.25 -12.15 -6.63
C PRO A 50 -10.45 -10.87 -6.87
N GLY A 51 -11.12 -9.78 -7.29
CA GLY A 51 -10.46 -8.49 -7.50
C GLY A 51 -9.90 -7.89 -6.21
N THR A 52 -10.64 -8.02 -5.10
CA THR A 52 -10.18 -7.55 -3.79
C THR A 52 -8.94 -8.30 -3.31
N VAL A 53 -8.93 -9.62 -3.45
CA VAL A 53 -7.79 -10.46 -3.09
C VAL A 53 -6.58 -10.15 -3.98
N ALA A 54 -6.79 -9.98 -5.29
CA ALA A 54 -5.72 -9.62 -6.22
C ALA A 54 -5.06 -8.27 -5.85
N ILE A 55 -5.87 -7.25 -5.52
CA ILE A 55 -5.37 -5.95 -5.06
C ILE A 55 -4.58 -6.10 -3.76
N ALA A 56 -5.12 -6.85 -2.79
CA ALA A 56 -4.43 -7.09 -1.51
C ALA A 56 -3.05 -7.74 -1.73
N VAL A 57 -2.99 -8.81 -2.53
CA VAL A 57 -1.73 -9.51 -2.85
C VAL A 57 -0.74 -8.58 -3.56
N LEU A 58 -1.20 -7.79 -4.53
CA LEU A 58 -0.36 -6.81 -5.21
C LEU A 58 0.28 -5.83 -4.21
N PHE A 59 -0.51 -5.27 -3.30
CA PHE A 59 0.02 -4.38 -2.28
C PHE A 59 0.96 -5.10 -1.30
N MET A 60 0.73 -6.37 -0.95
CA MET A 60 1.70 -7.13 -0.15
C MET A 60 3.07 -7.21 -0.83
N VAL A 61 3.10 -7.48 -2.14
CA VAL A 61 4.35 -7.52 -2.92
C VAL A 61 5.00 -6.14 -2.98
N LEU A 62 4.23 -5.08 -3.21
CA LEU A 62 4.73 -3.70 -3.27
C LEU A 62 5.27 -3.19 -1.93
N ALA A 63 4.83 -3.76 -0.81
CA ALA A 63 5.34 -3.42 0.52
C ALA A 63 6.75 -3.97 0.79
N VAL A 64 7.20 -4.99 0.04
CA VAL A 64 8.46 -5.69 0.30
C VAL A 64 9.68 -4.78 0.26
N PRO A 65 9.89 -3.88 -0.73
CA PRO A 65 11.05 -2.99 -0.75
C PRO A 65 11.11 -2.06 0.48
N ALA A 66 9.97 -1.49 0.89
CA ALA A 66 9.89 -0.67 2.09
C ALA A 66 10.17 -1.48 3.36
N ALA A 67 9.59 -2.69 3.48
CA ALA A 67 9.79 -3.55 4.65
C ALA A 67 11.24 -4.07 4.75
N ALA A 68 11.85 -4.48 3.64
CA ALA A 68 13.23 -4.98 3.59
C ALA A 68 14.27 -3.89 3.93
N THR A 69 13.99 -2.64 3.57
CA THR A 69 14.88 -1.50 3.84
C THR A 69 14.69 -0.88 5.23
N ALA A 70 13.79 -1.41 6.06
CA ALA A 70 13.46 -0.82 7.37
C ALA A 70 14.66 -0.70 8.31
N ALA A 71 15.54 -1.71 8.31
CA ALA A 71 16.75 -1.75 9.14
C ALA A 71 18.00 -1.17 8.44
N ALA A 72 17.86 -0.66 7.21
CA ALA A 72 18.96 -0.11 6.43
C ALA A 72 19.34 1.32 6.87
N PRO A 73 20.53 1.83 6.47
CA PRO A 73 20.90 3.23 6.64
C PRO A 73 19.84 4.20 6.12
N ARG A 74 19.79 5.42 6.68
CA ARG A 74 18.71 6.40 6.45
C ARG A 74 18.42 6.65 4.97
N ALA A 75 19.46 6.75 4.13
CA ALA A 75 19.31 6.98 2.69
C ALA A 75 18.59 5.81 1.99
N ILE A 76 18.99 4.57 2.25
CA ILE A 76 18.39 3.36 1.68
C ILE A 76 16.96 3.17 2.18
N ARG A 77 16.71 3.45 3.46
CA ARG A 77 15.38 3.43 4.06
C ARG A 77 14.43 4.44 3.40
N ALA A 78 14.92 5.65 3.11
CA ALA A 78 14.15 6.65 2.38
C ALA A 78 13.89 6.21 0.94
N ALA A 79 14.91 5.68 0.24
CA ALA A 79 14.78 5.18 -1.12
C ALA A 79 13.74 4.06 -1.22
N GLY A 80 13.77 3.06 -0.34
CA GLY A 80 12.78 1.98 -0.32
C GLY A 80 11.35 2.48 -0.09
N ARG A 81 11.19 3.48 0.77
CA ARG A 81 9.89 4.14 1.00
C ARG A 81 9.35 4.83 -0.24
N TRP A 82 10.18 5.66 -0.87
CA TRP A 82 9.78 6.43 -2.04
C TRP A 82 9.59 5.54 -3.26
N LEU A 83 10.38 4.47 -3.41
CA LEU A 83 10.19 3.46 -4.45
C LEU A 83 8.83 2.77 -4.30
N THR A 84 8.52 2.27 -3.09
CA THR A 84 7.21 1.65 -2.82
C THR A 84 6.07 2.62 -3.09
N ALA A 85 6.19 3.89 -2.67
CA ALA A 85 5.19 4.91 -2.94
C ALA A 85 5.06 5.21 -4.45
N ALA A 86 6.16 5.35 -5.18
CA ALA A 86 6.16 5.66 -6.60
C ALA A 86 5.51 4.54 -7.42
N VAL A 87 5.86 3.28 -7.16
CA VAL A 87 5.31 2.13 -7.90
C VAL A 87 3.83 1.91 -7.55
N ALA A 88 3.47 1.98 -6.27
CA ALA A 88 2.07 1.88 -5.86
C ALA A 88 1.23 3.04 -6.43
N GLY A 89 1.76 4.26 -6.37
CA GLY A 89 1.14 5.45 -6.93
C GLY A 89 0.94 5.35 -8.44
N LEU A 90 1.94 4.86 -9.17
CA LEU A 90 1.83 4.63 -10.62
C LEU A 90 0.76 3.60 -10.96
N GLY A 91 0.68 2.50 -10.20
CA GLY A 91 -0.38 1.50 -10.35
C GLY A 91 -1.77 2.08 -10.09
N CYS A 92 -1.92 2.88 -9.02
CA CYS A 92 -3.18 3.57 -8.72
C CYS A 92 -3.54 4.60 -9.80
N ALA A 93 -2.58 5.38 -10.29
CA ALA A 93 -2.80 6.37 -11.33
C ALA A 93 -3.23 5.72 -12.65
N ARG A 94 -2.62 4.59 -13.03
CA ARG A 94 -3.00 3.85 -14.23
C ARG A 94 -4.45 3.36 -14.17
N ASN A 95 -4.87 2.80 -13.03
CA ASN A 95 -6.25 2.39 -12.81
C ASN A 95 -7.21 3.59 -12.75
N GLY A 96 -6.77 4.70 -12.15
CA GLY A 96 -7.54 5.95 -12.14
C GLY A 96 -7.74 6.54 -13.54
N ILE A 97 -6.76 6.42 -14.45
CA ILE A 97 -6.89 6.89 -15.84
C ILE A 97 -7.90 6.04 -16.63
N THR A 98 -7.92 4.72 -16.42
CA THR A 98 -8.96 3.87 -17.03
C THR A 98 -10.35 4.23 -16.51
N ASP A 99 -10.47 4.60 -15.24
CA ASP A 99 -11.73 5.04 -14.65
C ASP A 99 -12.10 6.49 -15.02
N ALA A 100 -11.13 7.33 -15.36
CA ALA A 100 -11.33 8.73 -15.73
C ALA A 100 -12.17 8.89 -17.01
N GLN A 101 -12.19 7.89 -17.89
CA GLN A 101 -13.11 7.88 -19.04
C GLN A 101 -14.58 7.85 -18.60
N ALA A 102 -14.88 7.28 -17.41
CA ALA A 102 -16.21 7.32 -16.81
C ALA A 102 -16.48 8.62 -16.02
N VAL A 103 -15.43 9.28 -15.49
CA VAL A 103 -15.51 10.55 -14.75
C VAL A 103 -16.02 11.71 -15.61
N VAL A 104 -15.83 11.66 -16.93
CA VAL A 104 -16.32 12.70 -17.87
C VAL A 104 -17.86 12.85 -17.83
N LEU A 105 -18.59 11.87 -17.26
CA LEU A 105 -20.04 11.90 -17.07
C LEU A 105 -20.48 12.42 -15.68
N ALA A 106 -19.55 12.77 -14.80
CA ALA A 106 -19.88 13.18 -13.44
C ALA A 106 -20.49 14.60 -13.40
N GLU A 107 -21.64 14.74 -12.74
CA GLU A 107 -22.30 16.03 -12.50
C GLU A 107 -21.35 17.05 -11.81
N GLU A 108 -21.45 18.32 -12.21
CA GLU A 108 -20.57 19.43 -11.81
C GLU A 108 -20.39 19.58 -10.28
N GLY A 109 -21.39 19.16 -9.48
CA GLY A 109 -21.33 19.21 -8.01
C GLY A 109 -20.40 18.19 -7.34
N ARG A 110 -19.92 17.16 -8.05
CA ARG A 110 -19.15 16.04 -7.46
C ARG A 110 -17.64 16.17 -7.63
N MET A 111 -17.20 17.20 -8.35
CA MET A 111 -15.79 17.42 -8.71
C MET A 111 -14.89 17.62 -7.48
N TRP A 112 -15.37 18.31 -6.45
CA TRP A 112 -14.67 18.45 -5.16
C TRP A 112 -14.47 17.14 -4.41
N LEU A 113 -15.46 16.24 -4.47
CA LEU A 113 -15.40 14.95 -3.79
C LEU A 113 -14.39 14.03 -4.48
N ILE A 114 -14.33 14.04 -5.81
CA ILE A 114 -13.31 13.34 -6.60
C ILE A 114 -11.92 13.88 -6.27
N ALA A 115 -11.74 15.21 -6.21
CA ALA A 115 -10.47 15.82 -5.83
C ALA A 115 -10.02 15.39 -4.42
N ALA A 116 -10.93 15.38 -3.44
CA ALA A 116 -10.64 14.90 -2.09
C ALA A 116 -10.22 13.43 -2.06
N LEU A 117 -10.86 12.57 -2.86
CA LEU A 117 -10.49 11.15 -2.98
C LEU A 117 -9.11 10.95 -3.62
N ILE A 118 -8.75 11.76 -4.62
CA ILE A 118 -7.40 11.74 -5.22
C ILE A 118 -6.34 12.11 -4.16
N VAL A 119 -6.60 13.15 -3.36
CA VAL A 119 -5.71 13.54 -2.26
C VAL A 119 -5.61 12.41 -1.22
N ALA A 120 -6.72 11.76 -0.88
CA ALA A 120 -6.72 10.61 0.03
C ALA A 120 -5.89 9.44 -0.50
N PHE A 121 -5.98 9.14 -1.81
CA PHE A 121 -5.12 8.16 -2.47
C PHE A 121 -3.64 8.52 -2.37
N GLY A 122 -3.28 9.76 -2.69
CA GLY A 122 -1.91 10.26 -2.58
C GLY A 122 -1.36 10.12 -1.16
N ALA A 123 -2.16 10.51 -0.17
CA ALA A 123 -1.81 10.37 1.25
C ALA A 123 -1.61 8.89 1.65
N ALA A 124 -2.50 8.00 1.23
CA ALA A 124 -2.42 6.57 1.51
C ALA A 124 -1.14 5.95 0.92
N VAL A 125 -0.82 6.28 -0.34
CA VAL A 125 0.40 5.81 -1.03
C VAL A 125 1.68 6.28 -0.32
N VAL A 126 1.71 7.54 0.15
CA VAL A 126 2.86 8.06 0.92
C VAL A 126 2.96 7.41 2.31
N ALA A 127 1.83 7.15 2.95
CA ALA A 127 1.76 6.49 4.25
C ALA A 127 2.17 5.00 4.17
N PHE A 128 1.90 4.35 3.04
CA PHE A 128 2.11 2.92 2.84
C PHE A 128 3.55 2.48 3.12
N GLY A 129 4.55 3.16 2.55
CA GLY A 129 5.95 2.85 2.80
C GLY A 129 6.39 3.09 4.25
N ARG A 130 5.82 4.11 4.92
CA ARG A 130 6.04 4.34 6.36
C ARG A 130 5.46 3.21 7.20
N LEU A 131 4.26 2.75 6.85
CA LEU A 131 3.54 1.72 7.57
C LEU A 131 4.26 0.37 7.46
N ALA A 132 4.76 0.01 6.27
CA ALA A 132 5.58 -1.19 6.06
C ALA A 132 6.86 -1.18 6.91
N GLN A 133 7.57 -0.04 6.97
CA GLN A 133 8.78 0.09 7.79
C GLN A 133 8.49 0.06 9.29
N HIS A 134 7.43 0.74 9.72
CA HIS A 134 7.02 0.76 11.12
C HIS A 134 6.60 -0.63 11.60
N ALA A 135 5.84 -1.37 10.77
CA ALA A 135 5.48 -2.75 11.05
C ALA A 135 6.73 -3.65 11.14
N ALA A 136 7.67 -3.52 10.20
CA ALA A 136 8.89 -4.33 10.17
C ALA A 136 9.76 -4.12 11.42
N LEU A 137 9.93 -2.87 11.85
CA LEU A 137 10.67 -2.55 13.08
C LEU A 137 9.94 -3.08 14.32
N ARG A 138 8.62 -2.84 14.43
CA ARG A 138 7.84 -3.36 15.56
C ARG A 138 7.85 -4.88 15.65
N LEU A 139 7.79 -5.59 14.52
CA LEU A 139 7.84 -7.05 14.49
C LEU A 139 9.23 -7.59 14.82
N ALA A 140 10.29 -6.87 14.42
CA ALA A 140 11.66 -7.20 14.81
C ALA A 140 11.89 -7.00 16.33
N ASP A 141 11.24 -5.98 16.93
CA ASP A 141 11.34 -5.66 18.36
C ASP A 141 10.42 -6.51 19.27
N ARG A 142 9.29 -7.01 18.75
CA ARG A 142 8.23 -7.73 19.51
C ARG A 142 8.51 -9.21 19.88
N ARG A 143 9.76 -9.61 20.20
CA ARG A 143 10.13 -10.77 21.08
C ARG A 143 10.01 -12.23 20.52
N PRO A 144 10.50 -13.30 21.22
CA PRO A 144 10.97 -13.42 22.63
C PRO A 144 12.42 -13.90 22.86
N ALA A 145 12.87 -13.72 24.10
CA ALA A 145 13.95 -14.46 24.72
C ALA A 145 13.46 -15.90 24.96
N THR A 146 14.00 -16.83 24.18
CA THR A 146 14.00 -18.28 24.41
C THR A 146 15.21 -18.84 23.71
#